data_AF-A0A8J7HNI8-F1
#
_entry.id   AF-A0A8J7HNI8-F1
#
_cell.length_a   1.000
_cell.length_b   1.000
_cell.length_c   1.000
_cell.angle_alpha   90.00
_cell.angle_beta   90.00
_cell.angle_gamma   90.00
#
_symmetry.space_group_name_H-M   'P 1'
#
loop_
_entity.id
_entity.type
_entity.pdbx_description
1 polymer ?
#
loop_
_entity_poly.entity_id
_entity_poly.type
_entity_poly.pdbx_seq_one_letter_code
_entity_poly.pdbx_strand_id
1 'polypeptide(L)'
;MKLQDFLGKEEKWGFEAIAQDLELARQIQILLIGLSLLEPPADSKFGPVSVASLKKFQELTKTGESEFLGAVTAKKLIETKPEDLPQPPLKLGNDIASRIVKYMLAQKYQVFTAPKEYNIVYIEGMNGDWSLNSDAANEFNDRRIVIEIVDGVPKIVDHWQATTEPGKYYTVNPMNPGGAARIKFGQYKAWAVGTHGNAERHEALVQVGPITVHRDSDKNFQRTGDKTDTGLFYVNQHWGYDAPSNDIKNASAGCLVGRMRQGHREFMAIIKQDRRYVANSSYVFYTTIIPGDDLVKKFPG
;
A
#
# COMPACT_ATOMS: atom_id res chain seq x y z
N MET A 1 7.92 32.67 -19.60
CA MET A 1 8.70 33.12 -18.42
C MET A 1 9.09 31.89 -17.62
N LYS A 2 10.24 31.89 -16.94
CA LYS A 2 10.66 30.77 -16.08
C LYS A 2 10.38 31.05 -14.62
N LEU A 3 10.14 30.01 -13.83
CA LEU A 3 9.97 30.13 -12.38
C LEU A 3 11.18 30.81 -11.71
N GLN A 4 12.39 30.55 -12.22
CA GLN A 4 13.63 31.18 -11.73
C GLN A 4 13.65 32.70 -11.95
N ASP A 5 12.87 33.23 -12.90
CA ASP A 5 12.85 34.65 -13.20
C ASP A 5 12.20 35.49 -12.09
N PHE A 6 11.43 34.88 -11.20
CA PHE A 6 10.83 35.52 -10.02
C PHE A 6 11.80 35.61 -8.84
N LEU A 7 12.90 34.84 -8.84
CA LEU A 7 13.80 34.76 -7.70
C LEU A 7 14.57 36.07 -7.51
N GLY A 8 14.52 36.64 -6.30
CA GLY A 8 15.20 37.89 -5.95
C GLY A 8 14.59 39.14 -6.58
N LYS A 9 13.37 39.06 -7.14
CA LYS A 9 12.64 40.18 -7.76
C LYS A 9 11.32 40.45 -7.05
N GLU A 10 10.76 41.63 -7.24
CA GLU A 10 9.43 42.03 -6.74
C GLU A 10 8.28 41.69 -7.71
N GLU A 11 8.59 41.01 -8.82
CA GLU A 11 7.63 40.59 -9.84
C GLU A 11 6.55 39.68 -9.23
N LYS A 12 5.27 39.93 -9.58
CA LYS A 12 4.11 39.19 -9.08
C LYS A 12 3.10 38.98 -10.18
N TRP A 13 2.75 37.73 -10.44
CA TRP A 13 1.82 37.38 -11.51
C TRP A 13 0.54 36.78 -10.94
N GLY A 14 -0.60 37.40 -11.25
CA GLY A 14 -1.92 36.82 -10.99
C GLY A 14 -2.16 35.57 -11.85
N PHE A 15 -3.19 34.80 -11.52
CA PHE A 15 -3.46 33.53 -12.20
C PHE A 15 -3.81 33.68 -13.68
N GLU A 16 -4.46 34.78 -14.07
CA GLU A 16 -4.73 35.08 -15.49
C GLU A 16 -3.43 35.31 -16.26
N ALA A 17 -2.46 36.01 -15.67
CA ALA A 17 -1.15 36.24 -16.31
C ALA A 17 -0.38 34.93 -16.49
N ILE A 18 -0.42 34.04 -15.49
CA ILE A 18 0.14 32.69 -15.59
C ILE A 18 -0.55 31.89 -16.71
N ALA A 19 -1.87 31.97 -16.82
CA ALA A 19 -2.64 31.26 -17.84
C ALA A 19 -2.33 31.70 -19.29
N GLN A 20 -1.88 32.94 -19.49
CA GLN A 20 -1.45 33.45 -20.79
C GLN A 20 -0.01 33.02 -21.16
N ASP A 21 0.80 32.55 -20.20
CA ASP A 21 2.16 32.07 -20.43
C ASP A 21 2.20 30.53 -20.37
N LEU A 22 2.05 29.90 -21.54
CA LEU A 22 1.97 28.44 -21.68
C LEU A 22 3.20 27.71 -21.11
N GLU A 23 4.38 28.35 -21.13
CA GLU A 23 5.62 27.76 -20.62
C GLU A 23 5.64 27.80 -19.10
N LEU A 24 5.29 28.94 -18.49
CA LEU A 24 5.20 29.10 -17.04
C LEU A 24 4.11 28.21 -16.46
N ALA A 25 2.92 28.21 -17.06
CA ALA A 25 1.80 27.35 -16.70
C ALA A 25 2.22 25.88 -16.63
N ARG A 26 2.90 25.39 -17.68
CA ARG A 26 3.38 24.01 -17.75
C ARG A 26 4.41 23.69 -16.68
N GLN A 27 5.36 24.59 -16.43
CA GLN A 27 6.38 24.40 -15.38
C GLN A 27 5.75 24.23 -14.00
N ILE A 28 4.78 25.10 -13.67
CA ILE A 28 4.05 25.02 -12.39
C ILE A 28 3.26 23.70 -12.31
N GLN A 29 2.53 23.34 -13.37
CA GLN A 29 1.79 22.08 -13.42
C GLN A 29 2.71 20.87 -13.20
N ILE A 30 3.88 20.81 -13.85
CA ILE A 30 4.87 19.73 -13.66
C ILE A 30 5.29 19.60 -12.19
N LEU A 31 5.60 20.72 -11.54
CA LEU A 31 6.02 20.71 -10.13
C LEU A 31 4.87 20.29 -9.21
N LEU A 32 3.65 20.81 -9.42
CA LEU A 32 2.48 20.41 -8.64
C LEU A 32 2.11 18.93 -8.84
N ILE A 33 2.30 18.39 -10.05
CA ILE A 33 2.16 16.95 -10.33
C ILE A 33 3.21 16.17 -9.56
N GLY A 34 4.47 16.60 -9.58
CA GLY A 34 5.55 15.98 -8.80
C GLY A 34 5.29 15.98 -7.29
N LEU A 35 4.62 17.04 -6.80
CA LEU A 35 4.17 17.18 -5.41
C LEU A 35 2.84 16.47 -5.11
N SER A 36 2.24 15.79 -6.10
CA SER A 36 0.94 15.11 -5.96
C SER A 36 -0.21 16.04 -5.53
N LEU A 37 -0.12 17.32 -5.93
CA LEU A 37 -1.16 18.32 -5.71
C LEU A 37 -1.99 18.60 -6.97
N LEU A 38 -1.58 18.06 -8.12
CA LEU A 38 -2.28 18.14 -9.41
C LEU A 38 -2.15 16.80 -10.16
N GLU A 39 -3.21 16.35 -10.84
CA GLU A 39 -3.14 15.15 -11.69
C GLU A 39 -2.48 15.45 -13.05
N PRO A 40 -1.73 14.50 -13.65
CA PRO A 40 -1.19 14.64 -14.99
C PRO A 40 -2.29 14.59 -16.07
N PRO A 41 -2.04 15.14 -17.28
CA PRO A 41 -0.78 15.72 -17.76
C PRO A 41 -0.65 17.22 -17.47
N ALA A 42 0.59 17.72 -17.51
CA ALA A 42 0.85 19.17 -17.60
C ALA A 42 0.57 19.64 -19.04
N ASP A 43 -0.63 20.17 -19.27
CA ASP A 43 -1.18 20.51 -20.59
C ASP A 43 -1.10 22.00 -20.95
N SER A 44 -0.39 22.80 -20.13
CA SER A 44 -0.29 24.27 -20.22
C SER A 44 -1.60 25.04 -20.00
N LYS A 45 -2.73 24.37 -19.71
CA LYS A 45 -4.01 25.03 -19.47
C LYS A 45 -4.16 25.36 -17.99
N PHE A 46 -3.83 26.59 -17.61
CA PHE A 46 -3.89 27.02 -16.22
C PHE A 46 -5.32 27.46 -15.79
N GLY A 47 -6.23 26.48 -15.75
CA GLY A 47 -7.64 26.69 -15.36
C GLY A 47 -7.90 26.55 -13.86
N PRO A 48 -9.18 26.49 -13.43
CA PRO A 48 -9.57 26.43 -12.03
C PRO A 48 -8.91 25.31 -11.21
N VAL A 49 -8.67 24.15 -11.83
CA VAL A 49 -8.00 23.02 -11.16
C VAL A 49 -6.54 23.35 -10.86
N SER A 50 -5.79 23.89 -11.82
CA SER A 50 -4.40 24.31 -11.60
C SER A 50 -4.30 25.44 -10.57
N VAL A 51 -5.23 26.39 -10.61
CA VAL A 51 -5.33 27.46 -9.60
C VAL A 51 -5.58 26.89 -8.21
N ALA A 52 -6.55 25.97 -8.06
CA ALA A 52 -6.83 25.33 -6.78
C ALA A 52 -5.62 24.55 -6.24
N SER A 53 -4.92 23.81 -7.11
CA SER A 53 -3.69 23.09 -6.75
C SER A 53 -2.56 24.03 -6.32
N LEU A 54 -2.36 25.15 -7.02
CA LEU A 54 -1.35 26.15 -6.65
C LEU A 54 -1.70 26.81 -5.31
N LYS A 55 -2.97 27.19 -5.09
CA LYS A 55 -3.43 27.73 -3.81
C LYS A 55 -3.22 26.74 -2.66
N LYS A 56 -3.54 25.46 -2.88
CA LYS A 56 -3.28 24.38 -1.91
C LYS A 56 -1.79 24.28 -1.58
N PHE A 57 -0.92 24.34 -2.57
CA PHE A 57 0.53 24.36 -2.34
C PHE A 57 0.96 25.57 -1.50
N GLN A 58 0.48 26.77 -1.84
CA GLN A 58 0.80 28.01 -1.13
C GLN A 58 0.32 28.00 0.32
N GLU A 59 -0.84 27.40 0.58
CA GLU A 59 -1.38 27.19 1.93
C GLU A 59 -0.52 26.20 2.73
N LEU A 60 -0.28 25.00 2.18
CA LEU A 60 0.50 23.93 2.84
C LEU A 60 1.92 24.39 3.18
N THR A 61 2.52 25.19 2.30
CA THR A 61 3.87 25.69 2.49
C THR A 61 3.92 27.07 3.14
N LYS A 62 2.77 27.71 3.44
CA LYS A 62 2.68 29.05 4.05
C LYS A 62 3.51 30.09 3.30
N THR A 63 3.25 30.28 2.00
CA THR A 63 3.96 31.30 1.19
C THR A 63 3.50 32.72 1.52
N GLY A 64 2.23 32.89 1.90
CA GLY A 64 1.60 34.20 2.06
C GLY A 64 1.22 34.88 0.73
N GLU A 65 1.31 34.17 -0.40
CA GLU A 65 1.05 34.71 -1.74
C GLU A 65 -0.22 34.08 -2.36
N SER A 66 -1.36 34.07 -1.65
CA SER A 66 -2.52 33.24 -2.02
C SER A 66 -3.22 33.56 -3.34
N GLU A 67 -2.97 34.75 -3.92
CA GLU A 67 -3.64 35.24 -5.14
C GLU A 67 -2.67 35.51 -6.30
N PHE A 68 -1.37 35.22 -6.12
CA PHE A 68 -0.36 35.47 -7.15
C PHE A 68 0.84 34.52 -7.00
N LEU A 69 1.61 34.36 -8.06
CA LEU A 69 2.96 33.79 -8.02
C LEU A 69 3.97 34.93 -7.83
N GLY A 70 4.69 34.92 -6.71
CA GLY A 70 5.83 35.80 -6.47
C GLY A 70 7.11 35.02 -6.14
N ALA A 71 8.13 35.74 -5.69
CA ALA A 71 9.44 35.16 -5.38
C ALA A 71 9.36 34.02 -4.34
N VAL A 72 8.45 34.10 -3.35
CA VAL A 72 8.37 33.13 -2.25
C VAL A 72 7.77 31.81 -2.75
N THR A 73 6.65 31.86 -3.47
CA THR A 73 6.02 30.67 -4.06
C THR A 73 6.91 30.07 -5.13
N ALA A 74 7.56 30.89 -5.97
CA ALA A 74 8.49 30.40 -6.98
C ALA A 74 9.65 29.61 -6.37
N LYS A 75 10.29 30.17 -5.33
CA LYS A 75 11.36 29.48 -4.59
C LYS A 75 10.88 28.16 -3.99
N LYS A 76 9.74 28.17 -3.29
CA LYS A 76 9.21 26.95 -2.66
C LYS A 76 8.80 25.89 -3.68
N LEU A 77 8.18 26.26 -4.81
CA LEU A 77 7.85 25.31 -5.88
C LEU A 77 9.10 24.58 -6.42
N ILE A 78 10.24 25.27 -6.48
CA ILE A 78 11.51 24.70 -6.94
C ILE A 78 12.14 23.79 -5.88
N GLU A 79 12.06 24.17 -4.60
CA GLU A 79 12.83 23.54 -3.52
C GLU A 79 12.06 22.47 -2.73
N THR A 80 10.74 22.59 -2.62
CA THR A 80 9.91 21.70 -1.80
C THR A 80 9.89 20.29 -2.39
N LYS A 81 10.15 19.31 -1.53
CA LYS A 81 9.97 17.90 -1.86
C LYS A 81 8.64 17.39 -1.31
N PRO A 82 8.06 16.30 -1.86
CA PRO A 82 6.79 15.75 -1.37
C PRO A 82 6.80 15.45 0.14
N GLU A 83 7.92 15.01 0.69
CA GLU A 83 8.12 14.72 2.12
C GLU A 83 8.09 15.95 3.03
N ASP A 84 8.34 17.15 2.49
CA ASP A 84 8.32 18.41 3.24
C ASP A 84 6.88 18.96 3.42
N LEU A 85 5.92 18.46 2.63
CA LEU A 85 4.54 18.90 2.70
C LEU A 85 3.86 18.30 3.95
N PRO A 86 3.12 19.11 4.73
CA PRO A 86 2.38 18.59 5.87
C PRO A 86 1.34 17.58 5.40
N GLN A 87 1.42 16.37 5.95
CA GLN A 87 0.44 15.32 5.68
C GLN A 87 -0.85 15.61 6.46
N PRO A 88 -2.03 15.42 5.86
CA PRO A 88 -3.29 15.57 6.57
C PRO A 88 -3.31 14.66 7.81
N PRO A 89 -3.84 15.13 8.95
CA PRO A 89 -4.02 14.25 10.09
C PRO A 89 -4.95 13.10 9.73
N LEU A 90 -4.66 11.90 10.25
CA LEU A 90 -5.51 10.74 10.05
C LEU A 90 -6.89 10.95 10.70
N LYS A 91 -7.94 10.77 9.92
CA LYS A 91 -9.35 10.85 10.31
C LYS A 91 -9.89 9.43 10.44
N LEU A 92 -9.74 8.84 11.64
CA LEU A 92 -10.05 7.43 11.88
C LEU A 92 -11.43 7.26 12.52
N GLY A 93 -12.38 6.71 11.77
CA GLY A 93 -13.72 6.34 12.22
C GLY A 93 -13.79 4.93 12.81
N ASN A 94 -14.98 4.32 12.77
CA ASN A 94 -15.24 2.94 13.21
C ASN A 94 -15.43 1.96 12.05
N ASP A 95 -15.34 2.43 10.80
CA ASP A 95 -15.31 1.55 9.64
C ASP A 95 -14.08 0.62 9.68
N ILE A 96 -14.14 -0.48 8.94
CA ILE A 96 -13.09 -1.50 8.94
C ILE A 96 -11.72 -0.95 8.53
N ALA A 97 -11.64 -0.01 7.57
CA ALA A 97 -10.37 0.56 7.12
C ALA A 97 -9.72 1.38 8.25
N SER A 98 -10.53 2.21 8.92
CA SER A 98 -10.10 2.96 10.10
C SER A 98 -9.65 2.04 11.24
N ARG A 99 -10.36 0.93 11.50
CA ARG A 99 -10.00 -0.05 12.54
C ARG A 99 -8.67 -0.74 12.25
N ILE A 100 -8.43 -1.12 10.99
CA ILE A 100 -7.15 -1.68 10.55
C ILE A 100 -6.01 -0.68 10.77
N VAL A 101 -6.20 0.59 10.37
CA VAL A 101 -5.18 1.62 10.57
C VAL A 101 -4.94 1.89 12.06
N LYS A 102 -5.99 1.94 12.90
CA LYS A 102 -5.86 2.03 14.38
C LYS A 102 -5.03 0.87 14.93
N TYR A 103 -5.26 -0.35 14.45
CA TYR A 103 -4.48 -1.52 14.85
C TYR A 103 -3.02 -1.39 14.46
N MET A 104 -2.74 -1.02 13.20
CA MET A 104 -1.37 -0.79 12.72
C MET A 104 -0.64 0.25 13.58
N LEU A 105 -1.27 1.37 13.89
CA LEU A 105 -0.70 2.42 14.75
C LEU A 105 -0.44 1.91 16.17
N ALA A 106 -1.39 1.16 16.76
CA ALA A 106 -1.22 0.59 18.10
C ALA A 106 -0.09 -0.44 18.17
N GLN A 107 0.17 -1.17 17.08
CA GLN A 107 1.32 -2.07 16.96
C GLN A 107 2.61 -1.36 16.51
N LYS A 108 2.58 -0.02 16.34
CA LYS A 108 3.71 0.80 15.84
C LYS A 108 4.20 0.37 14.45
N TYR A 109 3.30 -0.14 13.62
CA TYR A 109 3.58 -0.45 12.22
C TYR A 109 3.59 0.82 11.38
N GLN A 110 4.32 0.78 10.26
CA GLN A 110 4.34 1.85 9.29
C GLN A 110 2.97 1.93 8.59
N VAL A 111 2.38 3.12 8.62
CA VAL A 111 1.21 3.48 7.80
C VAL A 111 1.67 4.49 6.75
N PHE A 112 1.40 4.20 5.48
CA PHE A 112 1.67 5.13 4.40
C PHE A 112 0.44 5.98 4.14
N THR A 113 0.64 7.31 4.13
CA THR A 113 -0.45 8.29 4.09
C THR A 113 -0.44 9.15 2.83
N ALA A 114 0.63 9.10 2.05
CA ALA A 114 0.74 9.87 0.83
C ALA A 114 -0.14 9.26 -0.29
N PRO A 115 -0.64 10.07 -1.24
CA PRO A 115 -1.43 9.58 -2.36
C PRO A 115 -0.71 8.48 -3.13
N LYS A 116 -1.43 7.40 -3.48
CA LYS A 116 -0.89 6.21 -4.16
C LYS A 116 0.31 5.59 -3.44
N GLU A 117 0.40 5.71 -2.12
CA GLU A 117 1.24 4.83 -1.30
C GLU A 117 0.35 3.81 -0.58
N TYR A 118 0.29 2.61 -1.13
CA TYR A 118 -0.66 1.60 -0.67
C TYR A 118 -0.16 0.87 0.57
N ASN A 119 -1.09 0.49 1.43
CA ASN A 119 -0.89 -0.37 2.58
C ASN A 119 -1.48 -1.75 2.26
N ILE A 120 -0.64 -2.78 2.17
CA ILE A 120 -1.09 -4.16 1.95
C ILE A 120 -1.27 -4.82 3.30
N VAL A 121 -2.48 -5.33 3.56
CA VAL A 121 -2.84 -5.97 4.84
C VAL A 121 -3.50 -7.31 4.58
N TYR A 122 -3.09 -8.34 5.33
CA TYR A 122 -3.80 -9.60 5.45
C TYR A 122 -4.41 -9.72 6.84
N ILE A 123 -5.66 -10.14 6.90
CA ILE A 123 -6.37 -10.42 8.15
C ILE A 123 -6.77 -11.89 8.15
N GLU A 124 -6.18 -12.64 9.07
CA GLU A 124 -6.46 -14.06 9.27
C GLU A 124 -7.82 -14.25 9.96
N GLY A 125 -8.61 -15.24 9.53
CA GLY A 125 -9.90 -15.59 10.13
C GLY A 125 -11.04 -14.59 9.89
N MET A 126 -11.10 -13.96 8.71
CA MET A 126 -12.04 -12.87 8.41
C MET A 126 -12.87 -13.07 7.12
N ASN A 127 -14.19 -12.90 7.21
CA ASN A 127 -15.12 -12.96 6.09
C ASN A 127 -15.16 -11.65 5.28
N GLY A 128 -15.85 -11.70 4.13
CA GLY A 128 -15.90 -10.58 3.17
C GLY A 128 -16.81 -9.44 3.64
N ASP A 129 -17.68 -9.74 4.61
CA ASP A 129 -18.54 -8.81 5.33
C ASP A 129 -17.90 -8.33 6.66
N TRP A 130 -16.62 -8.65 6.88
CA TRP A 130 -15.83 -8.27 8.06
C TRP A 130 -16.27 -8.94 9.37
N SER A 131 -17.03 -10.04 9.30
CA SER A 131 -17.24 -10.92 10.44
C SER A 131 -16.06 -11.87 10.64
N LEU A 132 -15.82 -12.30 11.88
CA LEU A 132 -14.91 -13.43 12.13
C LEU A 132 -15.50 -14.72 11.55
N ASN A 133 -14.62 -15.65 11.19
CA ASN A 133 -14.97 -17.05 10.93
C ASN A 133 -14.22 -17.96 11.92
N SER A 134 -14.34 -19.28 11.74
CA SER A 134 -13.74 -20.27 12.65
C SER A 134 -12.24 -20.49 12.45
N ASP A 135 -11.61 -19.79 11.50
CA ASP A 135 -10.20 -19.93 11.15
C ASP A 135 -9.80 -21.41 10.89
N ALA A 136 -10.67 -22.12 10.16
CA ALA A 136 -10.45 -23.52 9.85
C ALA A 136 -9.20 -23.74 8.99
N ALA A 137 -8.38 -24.72 9.36
CA ALA A 137 -7.19 -25.07 8.61
C ALA A 137 -7.52 -25.53 7.18
N ASN A 138 -6.62 -25.24 6.24
CA ASN A 138 -6.72 -25.60 4.82
C ASN A 138 -7.85 -24.89 4.04
N GLU A 139 -8.24 -23.68 4.45
CA GLU A 139 -9.25 -22.88 3.76
C GLU A 139 -8.71 -21.52 3.32
N PHE A 140 -9.33 -20.95 2.29
CA PHE A 140 -9.19 -19.54 1.94
C PHE A 140 -10.22 -18.73 2.74
N ASN A 141 -9.96 -18.55 4.02
CA ASN A 141 -10.84 -17.90 5.00
C ASN A 141 -10.28 -16.57 5.52
N ASP A 142 -9.28 -16.02 4.83
CA ASP A 142 -8.63 -14.77 5.19
C ASP A 142 -8.98 -13.65 4.20
N ARG A 143 -8.61 -12.42 4.55
CA ARG A 143 -8.73 -11.25 3.65
C ARG A 143 -7.38 -10.69 3.29
N ARG A 144 -7.13 -10.55 1.99
CA ARG A 144 -6.08 -9.68 1.44
C ARG A 144 -6.71 -8.33 1.10
N ILE A 145 -6.13 -7.25 1.59
CA ILE A 145 -6.72 -5.91 1.53
C ILE A 145 -5.65 -4.92 1.05
N VAL A 146 -6.04 -3.98 0.20
CA VAL A 146 -5.24 -2.81 -0.15
C VAL A 146 -5.94 -1.55 0.36
N ILE A 147 -5.23 -0.76 1.17
CA ILE A 147 -5.73 0.50 1.74
C ILE A 147 -4.92 1.68 1.20
N GLU A 148 -5.61 2.73 0.79
CA GLU A 148 -5.05 4.05 0.51
C GLU A 148 -5.59 5.07 1.52
N ILE A 149 -4.77 6.04 1.93
CA ILE A 149 -5.22 7.16 2.75
C ILE A 149 -5.50 8.34 1.82
N VAL A 150 -6.78 8.73 1.71
CA VAL A 150 -7.22 9.84 0.86
C VAL A 150 -7.70 11.00 1.73
N ASP A 151 -6.98 12.12 1.69
CA ASP A 151 -7.25 13.32 2.51
C ASP A 151 -7.37 13.01 4.02
N GLY A 152 -6.52 12.11 4.49
CA GLY A 152 -6.47 11.62 5.87
C GLY A 152 -7.46 10.50 6.20
N VAL A 153 -8.36 10.12 5.28
CA VAL A 153 -9.35 9.06 5.49
C VAL A 153 -8.86 7.75 4.89
N PRO A 154 -8.72 6.67 5.67
CA PRO A 154 -8.43 5.35 5.13
C PRO A 154 -9.57 4.84 4.24
N LYS A 155 -9.24 4.36 3.05
CA LYS A 155 -10.18 3.73 2.12
C LYS A 155 -9.62 2.38 1.67
N ILE A 156 -10.46 1.34 1.76
CA ILE A 156 -10.17 0.07 1.09
C ILE A 156 -10.32 0.34 -0.41
N VAL A 157 -9.22 0.17 -1.15
CA VAL A 157 -9.24 0.24 -2.62
C VAL A 157 -9.92 -1.01 -3.15
N ASP A 158 -9.53 -2.17 -2.63
CA ASP A 158 -10.17 -3.46 -2.89
C ASP A 158 -9.74 -4.51 -1.85
N HIS A 159 -10.44 -5.65 -1.81
CA HIS A 159 -10.11 -6.79 -0.97
C HIS A 159 -10.53 -8.13 -1.60
N TRP A 160 -9.76 -9.17 -1.34
CA TRP A 160 -9.98 -10.51 -1.92
C TRP A 160 -9.93 -11.60 -0.85
N GLN A 161 -10.66 -12.68 -1.12
CA GLN A 161 -10.53 -13.92 -0.35
C GLN A 161 -9.12 -14.47 -0.52
N ALA A 162 -8.47 -14.80 0.59
CA ALA A 162 -7.08 -15.21 0.62
C ALA A 162 -6.82 -16.29 1.68
N THR A 163 -5.57 -16.71 1.78
CA THR A 163 -5.03 -17.43 2.93
C THR A 163 -3.65 -16.90 3.30
N THR A 164 -3.36 -16.81 4.60
CA THR A 164 -2.03 -16.59 5.20
C THR A 164 -1.38 -17.90 5.66
N GLU A 165 -2.10 -19.02 5.54
CA GLU A 165 -1.74 -20.31 6.08
C GLU A 165 -1.26 -21.29 5.00
N PRO A 166 -0.44 -22.31 5.37
CA PRO A 166 -0.11 -23.41 4.50
C PRO A 166 -1.34 -24.31 4.25
N GLY A 167 -1.42 -24.87 3.04
CA GLY A 167 -2.36 -25.94 2.75
C GLY A 167 -2.01 -27.22 3.49
N LYS A 168 -3.03 -28.05 3.75
CA LYS A 168 -2.90 -29.33 4.48
C LYS A 168 -1.82 -30.23 3.89
N TYR A 169 -1.67 -30.22 2.57
CA TYR A 169 -0.63 -30.97 1.90
C TYR A 169 0.77 -30.65 2.45
N TYR A 170 1.10 -29.37 2.62
CA TYR A 170 2.41 -28.92 3.09
C TYR A 170 2.57 -28.99 4.61
N THR A 171 1.49 -28.91 5.38
CA THR A 171 1.56 -29.23 6.82
C THR A 171 1.89 -30.71 7.04
N VAL A 172 1.25 -31.61 6.28
CA VAL A 172 1.48 -33.05 6.41
C VAL A 172 2.81 -33.49 5.77
N ASN A 173 3.20 -32.86 4.65
CA ASN A 173 4.41 -33.14 3.88
C ASN A 173 5.27 -31.87 3.79
N PRO A 174 5.94 -31.44 4.88
CA PRO A 174 6.63 -30.18 4.92
C PRO A 174 7.88 -30.20 4.03
N MET A 175 8.12 -29.09 3.35
CA MET A 175 9.33 -28.89 2.53
C MET A 175 10.59 -28.69 3.40
N ASN A 176 10.40 -28.32 4.67
CA ASN A 176 11.46 -28.14 5.64
C ASN A 176 11.29 -29.18 6.76
N PRO A 177 12.36 -29.87 7.21
CA PRO A 177 12.28 -30.84 8.30
C PRO A 177 11.73 -30.27 9.62
N GLY A 178 11.83 -28.96 9.81
CA GLY A 178 11.27 -28.25 10.97
C GLY A 178 9.75 -28.09 10.93
N GLY A 179 9.07 -28.37 9.81
CA GLY A 179 7.62 -28.21 9.68
C GLY A 179 7.20 -27.15 8.67
N ALA A 180 5.89 -27.03 8.46
CA ALA A 180 5.32 -26.02 7.56
C ALA A 180 5.56 -24.60 8.10
N ALA A 181 5.75 -23.65 7.19
CA ALA A 181 5.89 -22.25 7.57
C ALA A 181 4.52 -21.61 7.78
N ARG A 182 4.32 -20.98 8.94
CA ARG A 182 3.20 -20.07 9.21
C ARG A 182 3.79 -18.70 9.53
N ILE A 183 3.47 -17.68 8.75
CA ILE A 183 4.09 -16.36 8.94
C ILE A 183 3.74 -15.85 10.34
N LYS A 184 4.74 -15.38 11.10
CA LYS A 184 4.48 -14.74 12.39
C LYS A 184 3.78 -13.41 12.13
N PHE A 185 2.67 -13.16 12.83
CA PHE A 185 1.96 -11.89 12.74
C PHE A 185 2.89 -10.69 12.97
N GLY A 186 2.74 -9.68 12.14
CA GLY A 186 3.71 -8.59 12.06
C GLY A 186 3.59 -7.78 10.77
N GLN A 187 4.50 -6.83 10.61
CA GLN A 187 4.70 -6.10 9.36
C GLN A 187 6.12 -6.33 8.86
N TYR A 188 6.25 -6.67 7.58
CA TYR A 188 7.55 -6.95 6.95
C TYR A 188 7.72 -6.14 5.67
N LYS A 189 8.90 -5.56 5.48
CA LYS A 189 9.35 -5.01 4.19
C LYS A 189 10.12 -6.10 3.44
N ALA A 190 9.41 -6.94 2.70
CA ALA A 190 9.99 -8.19 2.23
C ALA A 190 9.60 -8.62 0.81
N TRP A 191 8.78 -7.87 0.07
CA TRP A 191 8.33 -8.31 -1.25
C TRP A 191 8.52 -7.28 -2.35
N ALA A 192 8.92 -7.71 -3.55
CA ALA A 192 9.02 -6.86 -4.74
C ALA A 192 8.24 -7.50 -5.91
N VAL A 193 7.87 -6.72 -6.92
CA VAL A 193 7.23 -7.27 -8.12
C VAL A 193 8.19 -8.24 -8.81
N GLY A 194 7.70 -9.43 -9.12
CA GLY A 194 8.46 -10.48 -9.80
C GLY A 194 7.53 -11.52 -10.43
N THR A 195 8.05 -12.72 -10.67
CA THR A 195 7.30 -13.82 -11.27
C THR A 195 7.27 -15.02 -10.33
N HIS A 196 6.08 -15.56 -10.09
CA HIS A 196 5.86 -16.82 -9.38
C HIS A 196 5.48 -17.94 -10.36
N GLY A 197 5.74 -19.19 -9.96
CA GLY A 197 5.32 -20.39 -10.66
C GLY A 197 6.32 -20.90 -11.70
N ASN A 198 6.21 -22.18 -12.04
CA ASN A 198 6.98 -22.84 -13.11
C ASN A 198 6.08 -23.17 -14.30
N ALA A 199 5.04 -24.00 -14.07
CA ALA A 199 4.11 -24.43 -15.10
C ALA A 199 3.14 -23.31 -15.54
N GLU A 200 2.68 -22.51 -14.58
CA GLU A 200 1.80 -21.36 -14.83
C GLU A 200 2.47 -20.10 -14.27
N ARG A 201 3.45 -19.58 -15.00
CA ARG A 201 4.19 -18.37 -14.62
C ARG A 201 3.27 -17.16 -14.60
N HIS A 202 3.32 -16.39 -13.54
CA HIS A 202 2.52 -15.17 -13.39
C HIS A 202 3.20 -14.11 -12.55
N GLU A 203 2.80 -12.86 -12.76
CA GLU A 203 3.27 -11.73 -11.95
C GLU A 203 2.79 -11.91 -10.50
N ALA A 204 3.66 -11.59 -9.55
CA ALA A 204 3.42 -11.75 -8.12
C ALA A 204 4.30 -10.78 -7.33
N LEU A 205 4.04 -10.66 -6.03
CA LEU A 205 4.99 -10.07 -5.10
C LEU A 205 5.92 -11.17 -4.57
N VAL A 206 7.17 -11.21 -5.03
CA VAL A 206 8.13 -12.25 -4.64
C VAL A 206 8.96 -11.84 -3.43
N GLN A 207 9.30 -12.81 -2.58
CA GLN A 207 10.09 -12.53 -1.38
C GLN A 207 11.52 -12.09 -1.75
N VAL A 208 11.93 -10.94 -1.25
CA VAL A 208 13.28 -10.37 -1.39
C VAL A 208 13.90 -9.94 -0.06
N GLY A 209 13.12 -9.94 1.03
CA GLY A 209 13.58 -9.62 2.38
C GLY A 209 13.21 -10.70 3.40
N PRO A 210 13.94 -10.77 4.54
CA PRO A 210 13.67 -11.79 5.55
C PRO A 210 12.32 -11.56 6.23
N ILE A 211 11.63 -12.65 6.51
CA ILE A 211 10.43 -12.69 7.34
C ILE A 211 10.62 -13.69 8.47
N THR A 212 9.83 -13.59 9.54
CA THR A 212 9.80 -14.58 10.61
C THR A 212 8.60 -15.51 10.42
N VAL A 213 8.83 -16.80 10.55
CA VAL A 213 7.79 -17.85 10.50
C VAL A 213 7.84 -18.70 11.76
N HIS A 214 6.69 -19.25 12.12
CA HIS A 214 6.56 -20.41 13.00
C HIS A 214 6.71 -21.69 12.16
N ARG A 215 7.36 -22.70 12.74
CA ARG A 215 7.61 -24.00 12.12
C ARG A 215 6.75 -25.07 12.80
N ASP A 216 5.65 -25.42 12.13
CA ASP A 216 4.63 -26.36 12.60
C ASP A 216 5.16 -27.80 12.48
N SER A 217 5.97 -28.19 13.47
CA SER A 217 6.69 -29.47 13.48
C SER A 217 5.83 -30.65 13.91
N ASP A 218 4.82 -30.40 14.74
CA ASP A 218 3.88 -31.40 15.27
C ASP A 218 2.61 -31.54 14.41
N LYS A 219 2.48 -30.69 13.37
CA LYS A 219 1.41 -30.74 12.36
C LYS A 219 0.03 -30.46 12.97
N ASN A 220 -0.01 -29.63 14.00
CA ASN A 220 -1.24 -29.30 14.74
C ASN A 220 -2.02 -28.12 14.10
N PHE A 221 -1.46 -27.52 13.05
CA PHE A 221 -2.03 -26.41 12.32
C PHE A 221 -1.99 -25.04 13.01
N GLN A 222 -1.17 -24.88 14.04
CA GLN A 222 -1.15 -23.68 14.89
C GLN A 222 0.26 -23.10 14.97
N ARG A 223 0.36 -21.82 15.36
CA ARG A 223 1.65 -21.15 15.65
C ARG A 223 2.10 -21.33 17.10
N THR A 224 1.18 -21.70 17.99
CA THR A 224 1.40 -21.70 19.44
C THR A 224 2.38 -22.80 19.85
N GLY A 225 3.47 -22.42 20.52
CA GLY A 225 4.51 -23.36 20.97
C GLY A 225 5.56 -23.70 19.89
N ASP A 226 5.34 -23.27 18.65
CA ASP A 226 6.29 -23.50 17.55
C ASP A 226 7.58 -22.68 17.70
N LYS A 227 8.68 -23.28 17.22
CA LYS A 227 9.94 -22.57 17.05
C LYS A 227 9.81 -21.54 15.94
N THR A 228 10.48 -20.40 16.14
CA THR A 228 10.56 -19.36 15.12
C THR A 228 11.84 -19.49 14.29
N ASP A 229 11.73 -19.11 13.03
CA ASP A 229 12.82 -19.08 12.05
C ASP A 229 12.71 -17.79 11.23
N THR A 230 13.83 -17.11 10.96
CA THR A 230 13.86 -15.84 10.22
C THR A 230 14.80 -15.92 9.04
N GLY A 231 14.29 -15.65 7.85
CA GLY A 231 15.08 -15.75 6.63
C GLY A 231 14.28 -15.63 5.35
N LEU A 232 14.90 -16.06 4.25
CA LEU A 232 14.27 -16.18 2.94
C LEU A 232 13.76 -17.60 2.75
N PHE A 233 12.46 -17.72 2.48
CA PHE A 233 11.76 -19.01 2.38
C PHE A 233 11.00 -19.16 1.06
N TYR A 234 11.17 -18.22 0.13
CA TYR A 234 10.40 -18.12 -1.12
C TYR A 234 8.89 -17.98 -0.89
N VAL A 235 8.53 -17.32 0.22
CA VAL A 235 7.16 -17.02 0.63
C VAL A 235 6.65 -15.83 -0.18
N ASN A 236 6.03 -16.11 -1.32
CA ASN A 236 5.55 -15.09 -2.26
C ASN A 236 4.10 -14.70 -1.94
N GLN A 237 3.64 -13.58 -2.50
CA GLN A 237 2.23 -13.26 -2.60
C GLN A 237 1.72 -13.50 -4.01
N HIS A 238 0.93 -14.56 -4.21
CA HIS A 238 0.54 -15.06 -5.54
C HIS A 238 -0.92 -15.52 -5.56
N TRP A 239 -1.39 -16.11 -6.67
CA TRP A 239 -2.77 -16.62 -6.74
C TRP A 239 -2.92 -18.07 -6.27
N GLY A 240 -4.15 -18.43 -5.87
CA GLY A 240 -4.53 -19.77 -5.41
C GLY A 240 -5.02 -20.71 -6.49
N TYR A 241 -4.75 -20.39 -7.76
CA TYR A 241 -5.09 -21.23 -8.93
C TYR A 241 -6.59 -21.53 -9.06
N ASP A 242 -7.45 -20.64 -8.55
CA ASP A 242 -8.91 -20.82 -8.50
C ASP A 242 -9.33 -22.10 -7.75
N ALA A 243 -8.50 -22.55 -6.80
CA ALA A 243 -8.82 -23.65 -5.91
C ALA A 243 -10.14 -23.38 -5.14
N PRO A 244 -10.89 -24.43 -4.75
CA PRO A 244 -12.10 -24.26 -3.96
C PRO A 244 -11.78 -23.56 -2.63
N SER A 245 -12.73 -22.80 -2.09
CA SER A 245 -12.50 -21.99 -0.88
C SER A 245 -12.17 -22.83 0.36
N ASN A 246 -12.60 -24.09 0.42
CA ASN A 246 -12.41 -24.99 1.54
C ASN A 246 -11.25 -26.00 1.34
N ASP A 247 -10.42 -25.81 0.31
CA ASP A 247 -9.22 -26.63 0.11
C ASP A 247 -8.13 -25.85 -0.64
N ILE A 248 -7.10 -25.41 0.10
CA ILE A 248 -5.91 -24.73 -0.43
C ILE A 248 -5.10 -25.64 -1.37
N LYS A 249 -5.29 -26.97 -1.29
CA LYS A 249 -4.51 -27.97 -2.02
C LYS A 249 -3.01 -27.77 -1.76
N ASN A 250 -2.24 -27.56 -2.82
CA ASN A 250 -0.81 -27.30 -2.84
C ASN A 250 -0.51 -25.85 -3.26
N ALA A 251 -1.44 -24.91 -3.09
CA ALA A 251 -1.21 -23.52 -3.47
C ALA A 251 -0.29 -22.78 -2.48
N SER A 252 -0.21 -23.19 -1.21
CA SER A 252 0.60 -22.49 -0.20
C SER A 252 1.40 -23.44 0.67
N ALA A 253 2.73 -23.30 0.67
CA ALA A 253 3.63 -23.90 1.67
C ALA A 253 3.94 -22.92 2.84
N GLY A 254 3.15 -21.85 2.96
CA GLY A 254 3.41 -20.68 3.81
C GLY A 254 3.43 -19.35 3.05
N CYS A 255 3.00 -19.35 1.78
CA CYS A 255 2.81 -18.16 0.95
C CYS A 255 1.58 -17.36 1.38
N LEU A 256 1.52 -16.09 0.97
CA LEU A 256 0.32 -15.27 1.06
C LEU A 256 -0.48 -15.42 -0.24
N VAL A 257 -1.65 -16.06 -0.20
CA VAL A 257 -2.29 -16.51 -1.45
C VAL A 257 -3.68 -15.93 -1.61
N GLY A 258 -3.89 -15.08 -2.61
CA GLY A 258 -5.23 -14.65 -3.02
C GLY A 258 -5.91 -15.74 -3.87
N ARG A 259 -7.10 -16.20 -3.50
CA ARG A 259 -7.68 -17.44 -4.08
C ARG A 259 -7.81 -17.41 -5.60
N MET A 260 -8.40 -16.34 -6.11
CA MET A 260 -8.78 -16.25 -7.52
C MET A 260 -7.69 -15.59 -8.38
N ARG A 261 -7.45 -16.13 -9.58
CA ARG A 261 -6.55 -15.55 -10.58
C ARG A 261 -6.94 -14.11 -10.94
N GLN A 262 -8.23 -13.89 -11.18
CA GLN A 262 -8.76 -12.57 -11.52
C GLN A 262 -8.48 -11.54 -10.42
N GLY A 263 -8.83 -11.87 -9.17
CA GLY A 263 -8.55 -11.01 -8.02
C GLY A 263 -7.06 -10.77 -7.79
N HIS A 264 -6.19 -11.71 -8.17
CA HIS A 264 -4.75 -11.49 -8.14
C HIS A 264 -4.26 -10.52 -9.23
N ARG A 265 -4.81 -10.57 -10.44
CA ARG A 265 -4.49 -9.59 -11.49
C ARG A 265 -4.93 -8.18 -11.09
N GLU A 266 -6.10 -8.05 -10.48
CA GLU A 266 -6.60 -6.78 -9.93
C GLU A 266 -5.67 -6.26 -8.83
N PHE A 267 -5.29 -7.12 -7.87
CA PHE A 267 -4.32 -6.79 -6.84
C PHE A 267 -3.00 -6.26 -7.43
N MET A 268 -2.42 -6.98 -8.38
CA MET A 268 -1.16 -6.57 -9.05
C MET A 268 -1.33 -5.25 -9.81
N ALA A 269 -2.46 -5.05 -10.50
CA ALA A 269 -2.76 -3.82 -11.22
C ALA A 269 -2.90 -2.60 -10.27
N ILE A 270 -3.44 -2.79 -9.06
CA ILE A 270 -3.53 -1.74 -8.04
C ILE A 270 -2.14 -1.42 -7.48
N ILE A 271 -1.41 -2.41 -6.95
CA ILE A 271 -0.14 -2.13 -6.26
C ILE A 271 0.94 -1.59 -7.20
N LYS A 272 0.86 -1.85 -8.51
CA LYS A 272 1.78 -1.28 -9.51
C LYS A 272 1.49 0.17 -9.86
N GLN A 273 0.37 0.72 -9.37
CA GLN A 273 0.14 2.17 -9.37
C GLN A 273 0.81 2.86 -8.17
N ASP A 274 1.42 2.10 -7.24
CA ASP A 274 2.10 2.68 -6.10
C ASP A 274 3.21 3.62 -6.57
N ARG A 275 3.19 4.88 -6.14
CA ARG A 275 4.14 5.89 -6.62
C ARG A 275 5.60 5.50 -6.36
N ARG A 276 5.88 4.75 -5.30
CA ARG A 276 7.23 4.30 -4.95
C ARG A 276 7.72 3.22 -5.90
N TYR A 277 6.81 2.35 -6.35
CA TYR A 277 7.08 1.39 -7.40
C TYR A 277 7.22 2.05 -8.78
N VAL A 278 6.34 3.00 -9.11
CA VAL A 278 6.44 3.76 -10.37
C VAL A 278 7.76 4.53 -10.45
N ALA A 279 8.21 5.12 -9.35
CA ALA A 279 9.50 5.81 -9.28
C ALA A 279 10.69 4.83 -9.28
N ASN A 280 10.53 3.63 -8.74
CA ASN A 280 11.56 2.60 -8.67
C ASN A 280 10.93 1.21 -8.75
N SER A 281 11.06 0.55 -9.90
CA SER A 281 10.49 -0.79 -10.14
C SER A 281 11.06 -1.88 -9.23
N SER A 282 12.16 -1.62 -8.52
CA SER A 282 12.74 -2.50 -7.50
C SER A 282 12.24 -2.21 -6.07
N TYR A 283 11.17 -1.42 -5.94
CA TYR A 283 10.58 -1.10 -4.64
C TYR A 283 10.17 -2.37 -3.86
N VAL A 284 10.55 -2.39 -2.59
CA VAL A 284 10.19 -3.47 -1.66
C VAL A 284 9.00 -3.01 -0.83
N PHE A 285 7.85 -3.63 -1.11
CA PHE A 285 6.58 -3.42 -0.44
C PHE A 285 6.61 -3.93 1.00
N TYR A 286 5.87 -3.20 1.83
CA TYR A 286 5.51 -3.62 3.17
C TYR A 286 4.21 -4.42 3.11
N THR A 287 4.12 -5.47 3.90
CA THR A 287 2.85 -6.19 4.11
C THR A 287 2.67 -6.48 5.58
N THR A 288 1.47 -6.17 6.06
CA THR A 288 1.03 -6.38 7.43
C THR A 288 0.17 -7.64 7.46
N ILE A 289 0.43 -8.56 8.39
CA ILE A 289 -0.35 -9.78 8.60
C ILE A 289 -0.80 -9.78 10.05
N ILE A 290 -2.10 -9.78 10.31
CA ILE A 290 -2.68 -9.66 11.65
C ILE A 290 -3.77 -10.71 11.89
N PRO A 291 -3.97 -11.12 13.16
CA PRO A 291 -5.08 -11.99 13.52
C PRO A 291 -6.39 -11.18 13.62
N GLY A 292 -7.45 -11.67 12.97
CA GLY A 292 -8.75 -10.99 12.92
C GLY A 292 -9.42 -10.88 14.29
N ASP A 293 -9.30 -11.90 15.13
CA ASP A 293 -9.87 -11.91 16.48
C ASP A 293 -9.26 -10.82 17.39
N ASP A 294 -7.95 -10.62 17.34
CA ASP A 294 -7.25 -9.56 18.07
C ASP A 294 -7.61 -8.16 17.52
N LEU A 295 -7.81 -8.03 16.21
CA LEU A 295 -8.32 -6.78 15.61
C LEU A 295 -9.70 -6.44 16.17
N VAL A 296 -10.65 -7.39 16.14
CA VAL A 296 -12.02 -7.18 16.62
C VAL A 296 -12.04 -6.91 18.13
N LYS A 297 -11.19 -7.61 18.90
CA LYS A 297 -11.06 -7.42 20.35
C LYS A 297 -10.53 -6.04 20.72
N LYS A 298 -9.49 -5.55 20.05
CA LYS A 298 -8.86 -4.25 20.37
C LYS A 298 -9.63 -3.06 19.80
N PHE A 299 -10.23 -3.24 18.63
CA PHE A 299 -10.96 -2.20 17.91
C PHE A 299 -12.30 -2.77 17.43
N PRO A 300 -13.33 -2.82 18.30
CA PRO A 300 -14.66 -3.25 17.89
C PRO A 300 -15.29 -2.27 16.87
N GLY A 301 -16.22 -2.79 16.08
CA GLY A 301 -16.98 -2.05 15.07
C GLY A 301 -18.16 -1.28 15.66
#